data_AF-A0A7C1S0M5-F1
#
_entry.id   AF-A0A7C1S0M5-F1
#
_cell.length_a   1.000
_cell.length_b   1.000
_cell.length_c   1.000
_cell.angle_alpha   90.00
_cell.angle_beta   90.00
_cell.angle_gamma   90.00
#
_symmetry.space_group_name_H-M   'P 1'
#
loop_
_entity.id
_entity.type
_entity.pdbx_description
1 polymer ?
#
loop_
_entity_poly.entity_id
_entity_poly.type
_entity_poly.pdbx_seq_one_letter_code
_entity_poly.pdbx_strand_id
1 'polypeptide(L)'
;MRNILIIGIGKSTSQLVDYLLEHAENEELQITLADKSLEHAKKLAGNHPRATAIALDIFQELQREDAIQNADLIISMLPARFHIKVAENCLKMGKSLVTASYVSEEMQKLDEAVKAKGLVFMNEIGLDPGIDHMSAMQV
;
A
#
# COMPACT_ATOMS: atom_id res chain seq x y z
N MET A 1 -0.07 17.45 5.62
CA MET A 1 0.28 16.11 6.11
C MET A 1 -0.56 15.03 5.42
N ARG A 2 0.10 14.11 4.71
CA ARG A 2 -0.50 13.02 3.93
C ARG A 2 -0.36 11.70 4.68
N ASN A 3 -1.41 10.90 4.71
CA ASN A 3 -1.44 9.62 5.42
C ASN A 3 -1.20 8.45 4.44
N ILE A 4 -0.15 7.66 4.68
CA ILE A 4 0.15 6.45 3.91
C ILE A 4 -0.13 5.22 4.78
N LEU A 5 -0.98 4.33 4.29
CA LEU A 5 -1.22 3.03 4.90
C LEU A 5 -0.43 1.94 4.16
N ILE A 6 0.43 1.22 4.88
CA ILE A 6 1.19 0.10 4.33
C ILE A 6 0.63 -1.19 4.91
N ILE A 7 0.09 -2.06 4.06
CA ILE A 7 -0.54 -3.32 4.48
C ILE A 7 0.35 -4.49 4.10
N GLY A 8 0.74 -5.30 5.10
CA GLY A 8 1.62 -6.46 4.94
C GLY A 8 3.07 -6.12 5.27
N ILE A 9 3.50 -6.47 6.48
CA ILE A 9 4.84 -6.14 6.99
C ILE A 9 5.75 -7.36 6.87
N GLY A 10 6.19 -7.61 5.62
CA GLY A 10 7.14 -8.66 5.28
C GLY A 10 8.59 -8.18 5.20
N LYS A 11 9.50 -9.07 4.77
CA LYS A 11 10.93 -8.75 4.58
C LYS A 11 11.14 -7.60 3.60
N SER A 12 10.48 -7.63 2.45
CA SER A 12 10.64 -6.59 1.42
C SER A 12 10.05 -5.24 1.83
N THR A 13 9.13 -5.22 2.79
CA THR A 13 8.48 -4.00 3.27
C THR A 13 9.42 -3.15 4.13
N SER A 14 10.44 -3.72 4.77
CA SER A 14 11.31 -2.96 5.68
C SER A 14 12.04 -1.81 4.99
N GLN A 15 12.63 -2.07 3.81
CA GLN A 15 13.35 -1.06 3.03
C GLN A 15 12.43 0.08 2.56
N LEU A 16 11.20 -0.26 2.16
CA LEU A 16 10.18 0.73 1.80
C LEU A 16 9.84 1.62 3.00
N VAL A 17 9.66 1.02 4.18
CA VAL A 17 9.32 1.78 5.39
C VAL A 17 10.47 2.68 5.81
N ASP A 18 11.70 2.16 5.85
CA ASP A 18 12.89 2.95 6.19
C ASP A 18 13.03 4.18 5.27
N TYR A 19 12.89 3.97 3.95
CA TYR A 19 12.93 5.05 2.96
C TYR A 19 11.83 6.10 3.18
N LEU A 20 10.59 5.67 3.40
CA LEU A 20 9.47 6.60 3.62
C LEU A 20 9.63 7.38 4.93
N LEU A 21 10.13 6.74 5.99
CA LEU A 21 10.35 7.40 7.28
C LEU A 21 11.48 8.42 7.22
N GLU A 22 12.57 8.12 6.49
CA GLU A 22 13.67 9.07 6.26
C GLU A 22 13.18 10.37 5.58
N HIS A 23 12.16 10.27 4.73
CA HIS A 23 11.58 11.41 4.01
C HIS A 23 10.33 11.97 4.68
N ALA A 24 9.80 11.34 5.72
CA ALA A 24 8.47 11.63 6.25
C ALA A 24 8.34 13.04 6.82
N GLU A 25 9.39 13.62 7.39
CA GLU A 25 9.33 15.00 7.88
C GLU A 25 9.29 16.01 6.74
N ASN A 26 10.18 15.87 5.76
CA ASN A 26 10.29 16.79 4.62
C ASN A 26 9.07 16.73 3.70
N GLU A 27 8.48 15.54 3.54
CA GLU A 27 7.31 15.29 2.71
C GLU A 27 5.98 15.38 3.50
N GLU A 28 6.02 15.76 4.78
CA GLU A 28 4.85 15.77 5.67
C GLU A 28 4.02 14.46 5.60
N LEU A 29 4.67 13.31 5.75
CA LEU A 29 4.03 12.00 5.72
C LEU A 29 3.74 11.49 7.13
N GLN A 30 2.57 10.87 7.30
CA GLN A 30 2.28 10.00 8.43
C GLN A 30 2.11 8.57 7.90
N ILE A 31 2.92 7.64 8.41
CA ILE A 31 2.95 6.25 7.97
C ILE A 31 2.21 5.38 8.99
N THR A 32 1.20 4.65 8.53
CA THR A 32 0.52 3.62 9.31
C THR A 32 0.91 2.25 8.79
N LEU A 33 1.57 1.44 9.64
CA LEU A 33 1.97 0.08 9.35
C LEU A 33 0.90 -0.89 9.84
N ALA A 34 0.33 -1.67 8.93
CA ALA A 34 -0.74 -2.59 9.22
C ALA A 34 -0.31 -4.02 8.90
N ASP A 35 -0.37 -4.89 9.90
CA ASP A 35 -0.10 -6.32 9.76
C ASP A 35 -1.08 -7.13 10.59
N LYS A 36 -1.24 -8.42 10.26
CA LYS A 36 -2.00 -9.35 11.10
C LYS A 36 -1.36 -9.47 12.50
N SER A 37 -0.04 -9.37 12.58
CA SER A 37 0.73 -9.32 13.83
C SER A 37 1.06 -7.88 14.19
N LEU A 38 0.38 -7.34 15.22
CA LEU A 38 0.68 -5.99 15.74
C LEU A 38 2.15 -5.84 16.14
N GLU A 39 2.75 -6.90 16.69
CA GLU A 39 4.14 -6.88 17.14
C GLU A 39 5.12 -6.72 15.96
N HIS A 40 4.82 -7.29 14.79
CA HIS A 40 5.62 -7.06 13.58
C HIS A 40 5.54 -5.62 13.11
N ALA A 41 4.33 -5.06 13.06
CA ALA A 41 4.11 -3.66 12.68
C ALA A 41 4.80 -2.69 13.66
N LYS A 42 4.66 -2.92 14.98
CA LYS A 42 5.34 -2.11 16.01
C LYS A 42 6.85 -2.18 15.91
N LYS A 43 7.40 -3.37 15.70
CA LYS A 43 8.85 -3.55 15.57
C LYS A 43 9.42 -2.71 14.42
N LEU A 44 8.71 -2.64 13.29
CA LEU A 44 9.15 -1.86 12.14
C LEU A 44 8.85 -0.35 12.30
N ALA A 45 7.76 0.03 12.96
CA ALA A 45 7.47 1.43 13.28
C ALA A 45 8.49 2.04 14.26
N GLY A 46 8.98 1.21 15.19
CA GLY A 46 9.87 1.67 16.26
C GLY A 46 9.22 2.78 17.10
N ASN A 47 10.02 3.79 17.44
CA ASN A 47 9.57 4.99 18.15
C ASN A 47 9.50 6.22 17.22
N HIS A 48 9.37 6.02 15.91
CA HIS A 48 9.40 7.12 14.95
C HIS A 48 8.13 7.98 15.08
N PRO A 49 8.22 9.31 15.21
CA PRO A 49 7.04 10.17 15.45
C PRO A 49 6.06 10.17 14.27
N ARG A 50 6.55 9.86 13.07
CA ARG A 50 5.73 9.73 11.84
C ARG A 50 5.24 8.31 11.57
N ALA A 51 5.41 7.37 12.50
CA ALA A 51 5.00 5.98 12.32
C ALA A 51 3.99 5.55 13.39
N THR A 52 2.92 4.89 12.97
CA THR A 52 1.98 4.19 13.84
C THR A 52 1.83 2.75 13.40
N ALA A 53 1.50 1.85 14.32
CA ALA A 53 1.30 0.44 14.04
C ALA A 53 -0.10 0.01 14.45
N ILE A 54 -0.78 -0.73 13.57
CA ILE A 54 -2.12 -1.27 13.83
C ILE A 54 -2.16 -2.77 13.51
N ALA A 55 -3.03 -3.48 14.23
CA ALA A 55 -3.40 -4.85 13.87
C ALA A 55 -4.47 -4.78 12.78
N LEU A 56 -4.26 -5.48 11.67
CA LEU A 56 -5.23 -5.54 10.59
C LEU A 56 -5.27 -6.95 9.99
N ASP A 57 -6.42 -7.61 10.12
CA ASP A 57 -6.72 -8.79 9.31
C ASP A 57 -7.50 -8.36 8.06
N ILE A 58 -6.93 -8.58 6.89
CA ILE A 58 -7.51 -8.17 5.60
C ILE A 58 -8.82 -8.88 5.27
N PHE A 59 -9.19 -9.94 6.00
CA PHE A 59 -10.49 -10.59 5.88
C PHE A 59 -11.57 -9.95 6.76
N GLN A 60 -11.20 -9.08 7.71
CA GLN A 60 -12.13 -8.31 8.53
C GLN A 60 -12.49 -7.01 7.80
N GLU A 61 -13.65 -7.02 7.14
CA GLU A 61 -14.11 -5.91 6.29
C GLU A 61 -14.12 -4.57 7.02
N LEU A 62 -14.74 -4.49 8.20
CA LEU A 62 -14.82 -3.24 8.96
C LEU A 62 -13.44 -2.67 9.34
N GLN A 63 -12.48 -3.54 9.69
CA GLN A 63 -11.11 -3.08 10.00
C GLN A 63 -10.40 -2.57 8.76
N ARG A 64 -10.56 -3.26 7.64
CA ARG A 64 -9.97 -2.89 6.34
C ARG A 64 -10.53 -1.56 5.86
N GLU A 65 -11.84 -1.38 5.96
CA GLU A 65 -12.54 -0.15 5.60
C GLU A 65 -12.10 1.03 6.46
N ASP A 66 -12.08 0.88 7.80
CA ASP A 66 -11.65 1.93 8.71
C ASP A 66 -10.20 2.36 8.46
N ALA A 67 -9.28 1.40 8.26
CA ALA A 67 -7.89 1.70 7.95
C ALA A 67 -7.74 2.45 6.62
N ILE A 68 -8.42 2.00 5.56
CA ILE A 68 -8.34 2.62 4.22
C ILE A 68 -8.95 4.02 4.21
N GLN A 69 -10.06 4.23 4.91
CA GLN A 69 -10.75 5.53 4.95
C GLN A 69 -9.86 6.65 5.51
N ASN A 70 -9.04 6.31 6.51
CA ASN A 70 -8.15 7.24 7.21
C ASN A 70 -6.82 7.52 6.48
N ALA A 71 -6.57 6.88 5.33
CA ALA A 71 -5.38 7.05 4.51
C ALA A 71 -5.65 7.83 3.23
N ASP A 72 -4.63 8.49 2.68
CA ASP A 72 -4.68 9.12 1.36
C ASP A 72 -4.15 8.18 0.27
N LEU A 73 -3.13 7.40 0.61
CA LEU A 73 -2.50 6.40 -0.25
C LEU A 73 -2.39 5.07 0.48
N ILE A 74 -2.73 3.99 -0.22
CA ILE A 74 -2.58 2.63 0.28
C ILE A 74 -1.45 1.95 -0.50
N ILE A 75 -0.49 1.36 0.21
CA ILE A 75 0.54 0.49 -0.36
C ILE A 75 0.26 -0.95 0.10
N SER A 76 -0.04 -1.84 -0.85
CA SER A 76 -0.30 -3.25 -0.55
C SER A 76 0.94 -4.10 -0.83
N MET A 77 1.57 -4.57 0.23
CA MET A 77 2.72 -5.49 0.22
C MET A 77 2.29 -6.93 0.55
N LEU A 78 1.00 -7.23 0.32
CA LEU A 78 0.40 -8.54 0.51
C LEU A 78 0.73 -9.50 -0.66
N PRO A 79 0.53 -10.82 -0.48
CA PRO A 79 0.45 -11.74 -1.61
C PRO A 79 -0.56 -11.27 -2.69
N ALA A 80 -0.21 -11.42 -3.96
CA ALA A 80 -0.95 -10.87 -5.11
C ALA A 80 -2.47 -11.14 -5.08
N ARG A 81 -2.87 -12.37 -4.68
CA ARG A 81 -4.27 -12.79 -4.56
C ARG A 81 -5.12 -11.96 -3.59
N PHE A 82 -4.51 -11.17 -2.71
CA PHE A 82 -5.22 -10.34 -1.73
C PHE A 82 -5.34 -8.87 -2.13
N HIS A 83 -4.65 -8.42 -3.19
CA HIS A 83 -4.73 -7.03 -3.63
C HIS A 83 -6.15 -6.63 -4.02
N ILE A 84 -6.92 -7.52 -4.64
CA ILE A 84 -8.28 -7.21 -5.12
C ILE A 84 -9.19 -6.73 -3.99
N LYS A 85 -9.13 -7.34 -2.80
CA LYS A 85 -9.93 -6.93 -1.63
C LYS A 85 -9.62 -5.51 -1.16
N VAL A 86 -8.35 -5.14 -1.23
CA VAL A 86 -7.88 -3.79 -0.89
C VAL A 86 -8.30 -2.82 -1.99
N ALA A 87 -8.11 -3.18 -3.26
CA ALA A 87 -8.44 -2.39 -4.42
C ALA A 87 -9.93 -2.04 -4.51
N GLU A 88 -10.83 -2.99 -4.24
CA GLU A 88 -12.28 -2.75 -4.20
C GLU A 88 -12.66 -1.72 -3.12
N ASN A 89 -12.04 -1.79 -1.94
CA ASN A 89 -12.28 -0.82 -0.87
C ASN A 89 -11.66 0.54 -1.18
N CYS A 90 -10.44 0.58 -1.74
CA CYS A 90 -9.84 1.81 -2.24
C CYS A 90 -10.73 2.49 -3.29
N LEU A 91 -11.26 1.72 -4.25
CA LEU A 91 -12.17 2.24 -5.27
C LEU A 91 -13.47 2.74 -4.65
N LYS A 92 -14.07 1.99 -3.72
CA LYS A 92 -15.29 2.40 -2.99
C LYS A 92 -15.08 3.73 -2.28
N MET A 93 -13.94 3.91 -1.62
CA MET A 93 -13.62 5.05 -0.76
C MET A 93 -12.89 6.20 -1.44
N GLY A 94 -12.55 6.07 -2.72
CA GLY A 94 -11.86 7.12 -3.46
C GLY A 94 -10.39 7.27 -3.07
N LYS A 95 -9.69 6.15 -2.81
CA LYS A 95 -8.28 6.14 -2.39
C LYS A 95 -7.40 5.52 -3.47
N SER A 96 -6.18 6.03 -3.62
CA SER A 96 -5.19 5.47 -4.56
C SER A 96 -4.47 4.26 -3.96
N LEU A 97 -3.97 3.37 -4.83
CA LEU A 97 -3.35 2.11 -4.47
C LEU A 97 -2.01 1.94 -5.19
N VAL A 98 -0.99 1.44 -4.49
CA VAL A 98 0.28 1.02 -5.07
C VAL A 98 0.59 -0.43 -4.67
N THR A 99 1.05 -1.25 -5.60
CA THR A 99 1.50 -2.63 -5.34
C THR A 99 2.74 -2.97 -6.18
N ALA A 100 3.58 -3.88 -5.68
CA ALA A 100 4.74 -4.39 -6.41
C ALA A 100 4.44 -5.67 -7.22
N SER A 101 3.16 -6.04 -7.35
CA SER A 101 2.74 -7.28 -8.00
C SER A 101 2.20 -7.04 -9.41
N TYR A 102 2.25 -8.08 -10.24
CA TYR A 102 1.58 -8.15 -11.54
C TYR A 102 0.11 -7.73 -11.47
N VAL A 103 -0.39 -7.13 -12.55
CA VAL A 103 -1.81 -6.83 -12.73
C VAL A 103 -2.58 -8.13 -12.99
N SER A 104 -3.52 -8.49 -12.11
CA SER A 104 -4.43 -9.62 -12.33
C SER A 104 -5.62 -9.22 -13.20
N GLU A 105 -6.32 -10.21 -13.79
CA GLU A 105 -7.56 -9.96 -14.54
C GLU A 105 -8.62 -9.23 -13.69
N GLU A 106 -8.69 -9.53 -12.40
CA GLU A 106 -9.62 -8.87 -11.47
C GLU A 106 -9.25 -7.41 -11.24
N MET A 107 -7.95 -7.11 -11.11
CA MET A 107 -7.46 -5.74 -11.02
C MET A 107 -7.74 -4.96 -12.30
N GLN A 108 -7.51 -5.57 -13.47
CA GLN A 108 -7.73 -4.94 -14.77
C GLN A 108 -9.21 -4.55 -14.98
N LYS A 109 -10.16 -5.34 -14.44
CA LYS A 109 -11.59 -5.02 -14.51
C LYS A 109 -11.97 -3.74 -13.78
N LEU A 110 -11.13 -3.24 -12.86
CA LEU A 110 -11.38 -2.00 -12.14
C LEU A 110 -10.92 -0.73 -12.89
N ASP A 111 -10.15 -0.87 -13.97
CA ASP A 111 -9.44 0.23 -14.65
C ASP A 111 -10.36 1.41 -15.04
N GLU A 112 -11.46 1.14 -15.74
CA GLU A 112 -12.42 2.18 -16.14
C GLU A 112 -13.02 2.93 -14.94
N ALA A 113 -13.35 2.21 -13.87
CA ALA A 113 -13.92 2.80 -12.67
C ALA A 113 -12.88 3.62 -11.88
N VAL A 114 -11.63 3.16 -11.83
CA VAL A 114 -10.50 3.87 -11.22
C VAL A 114 -10.25 5.18 -11.96
N LYS A 115 -10.17 5.15 -13.29
CA LYS A 115 -9.99 6.32 -14.15
C LYS A 115 -11.15 7.30 -14.02
N ALA A 116 -12.40 6.82 -14.03
CA ALA A 116 -13.58 7.65 -13.89
C ALA A 116 -13.62 8.43 -12.56
N LYS A 117 -12.97 7.90 -11.51
CA LYS A 117 -12.82 8.58 -10.21
C LYS A 117 -11.55 9.43 -10.09
N GLY A 118 -10.70 9.47 -11.12
CA GLY A 118 -9.42 10.17 -11.07
C GLY A 118 -8.42 9.56 -10.09
N LEU A 119 -8.56 8.26 -9.78
CA LEU A 119 -7.66 7.54 -8.88
C LEU A 119 -6.49 6.92 -9.65
N VAL A 120 -5.42 6.58 -8.91
CA VAL A 120 -4.26 5.87 -9.46
C VAL A 120 -4.11 4.53 -8.76
N PHE A 121 -4.23 3.43 -9.52
CA PHE A 121 -3.85 2.09 -9.09
C PHE A 121 -2.57 1.71 -9.83
N MET A 122 -1.43 1.87 -9.16
CA MET A 122 -0.11 1.59 -9.72
C MET A 122 0.32 0.18 -9.30
N ASN A 123 0.53 -0.68 -10.29
CA ASN A 123 1.02 -2.03 -10.10
C ASN A 123 2.45 -2.15 -10.63
N GLU A 124 3.05 -3.33 -10.48
CA GLU A 124 4.30 -3.68 -11.17
C GLU A 124 5.43 -2.66 -10.92
N ILE A 125 5.57 -2.21 -9.67
CA ILE A 125 6.61 -1.23 -9.27
C ILE A 125 7.62 -1.83 -8.28
N GLY A 126 7.97 -3.10 -8.51
CA GLY A 126 8.98 -3.85 -7.74
C GLY A 126 10.32 -3.97 -8.47
N LEU A 127 10.95 -5.14 -8.31
CA LEU A 127 12.18 -5.50 -9.03
C LEU A 127 11.84 -6.16 -10.38
N ASP A 128 11.11 -7.27 -10.32
CA ASP A 128 10.52 -8.02 -11.42
C ASP A 128 9.18 -8.54 -10.88
N PRO A 129 8.04 -7.91 -11.24
CA PRO A 129 7.90 -6.83 -12.23
C PRO A 129 8.16 -5.42 -11.64
N GLY A 130 8.82 -4.55 -12.41
CA GLY A 130 9.06 -3.13 -12.14
C GLY A 130 10.32 -2.57 -12.77
N ILE A 131 11.47 -2.74 -12.11
CA ILE A 131 12.76 -2.26 -12.64
C ILE A 131 13.07 -2.89 -14.00
N ASP A 132 12.71 -4.15 -14.20
CA ASP A 132 12.82 -4.84 -15.49
C ASP A 132 12.01 -4.13 -16.59
N HIS A 133 10.76 -3.73 -16.32
CA HIS A 133 9.93 -2.96 -17.26
C HIS A 133 10.56 -1.61 -17.60
N MET A 134 11.02 -0.87 -16.58
CA MET A 134 11.66 0.43 -16.80
C MET A 134 12.95 0.32 -17.61
N SER A 135 13.75 -0.70 -17.32
CA SER A 135 15.03 -0.94 -18.01
C SER A 135 14.80 -1.37 -19.46
N ALA A 136 13.80 -2.21 -19.71
CA ALA A 136 13.45 -2.66 -21.06
C ALA A 136 12.93 -1.51 -21.93
N MET A 137 12.18 -0.57 -21.37
CA MET A 137 11.62 0.58 -22.10
C MET A 137 12.62 1.70 -22.39
N GLN A 138 13.79 1.71 -21.73
CA GLN A 138 14.85 2.69 -21.98
C GLN A 138 15.72 2.35 -23.20
N VAL A 139 15.67 1.11 -23.66
CA VAL A 139 16.40 0.60 -24.83
C VAL A 139 15.55 0.77 -26.08
#